data_AF-A0A395GLE3-F1
#
_entry.id   AF-A0A395GLE3-F1
#
_cell.length_a   1.000
_cell.length_b   1.000
_cell.length_c   1.000
_cell.angle_alpha   90.00
_cell.angle_beta   90.00
_cell.angle_gamma   90.00
#
_symmetry.space_group_name_H-M   'P 1'
#
loop_
_entity.id
_entity.type
_entity.pdbx_description
1 polymer ?
#
loop_
_entity_poly.entity_id
_entity_poly.type
_entity_poly.pdbx_seq_one_letter_code
_entity_poly.pdbx_strand_id
1 'polypeptide(L)'
;MYLLILAFSAILYGFSMAQFQVLDAAAIANSTSVSLSDACLNALQGTINCNSSLVNIAAADSFYSIDNDTYATLCTEGCGSSLKSYHDGVSAACSGQPEAWSGYPATYFGDVYWATYNLSCLADPGTGTSCMDYFNNISISYSDDISATSLPESVLCSPCVLGLYQLLQKTPYSYYDSDMAADWTTIQAQCNVSHPTEVPQNPTNVSSIAGFAAANYSSSPCLTGSTYTVISGDNCIKISQANNVSTGALIALNSLLPDCSDLDAGATLCLPQSCAIYTVQDGDTCQGITNATGISFVQFTSWNPTINSYCTNLIAGQEVCVGQAGATWTGTTIPGVSATQTGVYATTTAPVPSNLAYGTTTDCGRYYVVQSGDDCSLIALNNTISITLFEAINPSVNSDCTNLVPGLSYCVFPVASWNSTNATTTTTASASYVTAPAPTLSGTTPDCYEWHVIATGDYCALLESEYGITFAQLQYWNSNLNSTCGNLVLGDAYCVDGPSISSSTSGSLIVSTTASPTVSSS
;
A
#
# COMPACT_ATOMS: atom_id res chain seq x y z
N MET A 1 70.67 9.52 -32.43
CA MET A 1 69.72 8.66 -33.16
C MET A 1 69.49 7.40 -32.33
N TYR A 2 68.55 7.45 -31.39
CA TYR A 2 68.02 6.28 -30.70
C TYR A 2 66.55 6.54 -30.38
N LEU A 3 65.71 5.64 -30.89
CA LEU A 3 64.25 5.60 -30.81
C LEU A 3 63.82 5.32 -29.37
N LEU A 4 62.89 6.12 -28.83
CA LEU A 4 62.24 5.87 -27.54
C LEU A 4 60.76 5.57 -27.80
N ILE A 5 60.37 4.32 -27.54
CA ILE A 5 59.00 3.83 -27.57
C ILE A 5 58.29 4.38 -26.34
N LEU A 6 57.31 5.26 -26.53
CA LEU A 6 56.32 5.61 -25.52
C LEU A 6 55.03 4.88 -25.88
N ALA A 7 54.75 3.81 -25.14
CA ALA A 7 53.43 3.21 -25.08
C ALA A 7 52.49 4.22 -24.40
N PHE A 8 51.65 4.89 -25.18
CA PHE A 8 50.48 5.56 -24.64
C PHE A 8 49.47 4.47 -24.26
N SER A 9 49.44 4.13 -22.98
CA SER A 9 48.24 3.57 -22.36
C SER A 9 47.14 4.63 -22.47
N ALA A 10 46.32 4.54 -23.51
CA ALA A 10 45.00 5.15 -23.48
C ALA A 10 44.23 4.44 -22.36
N ILE A 11 44.19 5.08 -21.18
CA ILE A 11 43.18 4.79 -20.19
C ILE A 11 41.87 5.17 -20.87
N LEU A 12 41.22 4.19 -21.47
CA LEU A 12 39.79 4.24 -21.72
C LEU A 12 39.17 4.50 -20.35
N TYR A 13 38.83 5.76 -20.07
CA TYR A 13 37.75 6.05 -19.15
C TYR A 13 36.53 5.39 -19.80
N GLY A 14 36.30 4.12 -19.46
CA GLY A 14 35.00 3.51 -19.64
C GLY A 14 34.06 4.38 -18.83
N PHE A 15 33.33 5.26 -19.50
CA PHE A 15 32.07 5.74 -18.97
C PHE A 15 31.29 4.46 -18.66
N SER A 16 31.14 4.18 -17.36
CA SER A 16 30.20 3.20 -16.88
C SER A 16 28.88 3.56 -17.56
N MET A 17 28.45 2.80 -18.57
CA MET A 17 27.16 3.05 -19.17
C MET A 17 26.14 2.79 -18.06
N ALA A 18 25.35 3.81 -17.72
CA ALA A 18 24.21 3.61 -16.84
C ALA A 18 23.41 2.43 -17.39
N GLN A 19 23.16 1.45 -16.53
CA GLN A 19 22.45 0.23 -16.87
C GLN A 19 21.39 0.04 -15.80
N PHE A 20 20.18 -0.31 -16.21
CA PHE A 20 19.10 -0.59 -15.27
C PHE A 20 18.32 -1.81 -15.72
N GLN A 21 17.65 -2.46 -14.78
CA GLN A 21 16.66 -3.48 -15.04
C GLN A 21 15.29 -2.89 -14.75
N VAL A 22 14.31 -3.16 -15.61
CA VAL A 22 12.95 -2.69 -15.38
C VAL A 22 12.33 -3.48 -14.23
N LEU A 23 12.53 -4.80 -14.18
CA LEU A 23 11.93 -5.67 -13.19
C LEU A 23 12.97 -6.60 -12.57
N ASP A 24 12.93 -6.74 -11.24
CA ASP A 24 13.69 -7.74 -10.50
C ASP A 24 12.97 -9.10 -10.51
N ALA A 25 13.72 -10.20 -10.53
CA ALA A 25 13.24 -11.58 -10.46
C ALA A 25 12.31 -11.80 -9.26
N ALA A 26 12.66 -11.20 -8.12
CA ALA A 26 11.92 -11.32 -6.87
C ALA A 26 10.64 -10.47 -6.87
N ALA A 27 10.58 -9.40 -7.68
CA ALA A 27 9.39 -8.57 -7.79
C ALA A 27 8.22 -9.35 -8.42
N ILE A 28 8.48 -10.21 -9.41
CA ILE A 28 7.46 -11.06 -10.02
C ILE A 28 7.11 -12.26 -9.12
N ALA A 29 8.12 -12.92 -8.55
CA ALA A 29 7.92 -14.13 -7.75
C ALA A 29 7.23 -13.91 -6.38
N ASN A 30 7.37 -12.73 -5.77
CA ASN A 30 6.78 -12.42 -4.46
C ASN A 30 5.46 -11.64 -4.53
N SER A 31 5.05 -11.15 -5.70
CA SER A 31 3.86 -10.29 -5.84
C SER A 31 2.67 -10.98 -6.51
N THR A 32 2.86 -12.12 -7.18
CA THR A 32 1.75 -12.82 -7.85
C THR A 32 1.77 -14.34 -7.62
N SER A 33 0.59 -14.95 -7.62
CA SER A 33 0.39 -16.41 -7.66
C SER A 33 0.50 -16.98 -9.08
N VAL A 34 0.97 -16.16 -10.04
CA VAL A 34 0.93 -16.43 -11.47
C VAL A 34 2.27 -17.01 -11.95
N SER A 35 2.20 -18.07 -12.77
CA SER A 35 3.38 -18.71 -13.34
C SER A 35 3.59 -18.25 -14.78
N LEU A 36 4.55 -17.34 -14.98
CA LEU A 36 5.06 -16.96 -16.30
C LEU A 36 6.14 -17.95 -16.75
N SER A 37 6.33 -18.11 -18.06
CA SER A 37 7.44 -18.94 -18.57
C SER A 37 8.81 -18.36 -18.21
N ASP A 38 9.82 -19.22 -18.03
CA ASP A 38 11.21 -18.81 -17.79
C ASP A 38 11.73 -17.88 -18.89
N ALA A 39 11.30 -18.07 -20.14
CA ALA A 39 11.66 -17.20 -21.25
C ALA A 39 11.12 -15.78 -21.05
N CYS A 40 9.86 -15.64 -20.63
CA CYS A 40 9.25 -14.35 -20.33
C CYS A 40 9.91 -13.69 -19.10
N LEU A 41 10.11 -14.45 -18.02
CA LEU A 41 10.79 -13.95 -16.81
C LEU A 41 12.21 -13.45 -17.12
N ASN A 42 12.97 -14.19 -17.91
CA ASN A 42 14.32 -13.78 -18.32
C ASN A 42 14.29 -12.53 -19.22
N ALA A 43 13.30 -12.41 -20.11
CA ALA A 43 13.14 -11.22 -20.94
C ALA A 43 12.81 -9.98 -20.09
N LEU A 44 11.90 -10.10 -19.12
CA LEU A 44 11.51 -9.02 -18.20
C LEU A 44 12.66 -8.56 -17.29
N GLN A 45 13.59 -9.46 -16.96
CA GLN A 45 14.80 -9.17 -16.19
C GLN A 45 15.97 -8.67 -17.06
N GLY A 46 15.74 -8.42 -18.35
CA GLY A 46 16.78 -7.95 -19.26
C GLY A 46 17.37 -6.61 -18.81
N THR A 47 18.70 -6.49 -18.91
CA THR A 47 19.41 -5.24 -18.65
C THR A 47 19.29 -4.28 -19.83
N ILE A 48 18.90 -3.05 -19.56
CA ILE A 48 18.86 -1.95 -20.52
C ILE A 48 20.11 -1.09 -20.29
N ASN A 49 20.94 -0.96 -21.32
CA ASN A 49 22.11 -0.08 -21.32
C ASN A 49 21.67 1.33 -21.72
N CYS A 50 21.13 2.07 -20.77
CA CYS A 50 20.62 3.41 -20.99
C CYS A 50 20.65 4.22 -19.68
N ASN A 51 20.65 5.55 -19.80
CA ASN A 51 20.52 6.44 -18.65
C ASN A 51 19.28 6.06 -17.81
N SER A 52 19.49 5.82 -16.52
CA SER A 52 18.43 5.47 -15.57
C SER A 52 17.39 6.57 -15.39
N SER A 53 17.62 7.81 -15.86
CA SER A 53 16.58 8.84 -15.92
C SER A 53 15.33 8.37 -16.67
N LEU A 54 15.46 7.43 -17.63
CA LEU A 54 14.30 6.87 -18.35
C LEU A 54 13.29 6.22 -17.41
N VAL A 55 13.77 5.61 -16.33
CA VAL A 55 12.94 5.00 -15.29
C VAL A 55 12.00 6.02 -14.68
N ASN A 56 12.51 7.23 -14.41
CA ASN A 56 11.75 8.30 -13.77
C ASN A 56 10.73 8.88 -14.74
N ILE A 57 11.14 9.05 -15.99
CA ILE A 57 10.27 9.57 -17.05
C ILE A 57 9.14 8.57 -17.34
N ALA A 58 9.43 7.27 -17.32
CA ALA A 58 8.43 6.21 -17.52
C ALA A 58 7.51 6.01 -16.32
N ALA A 59 7.94 6.40 -15.12
CA ALA A 59 7.15 6.37 -13.90
C ALA A 59 6.36 7.66 -13.65
N ALA A 60 6.58 8.72 -14.45
CA ALA A 60 5.87 9.97 -14.30
C ALA A 60 4.51 9.92 -15.01
N ASP A 61 3.45 10.28 -14.29
CA ASP A 61 2.09 10.40 -14.83
C ASP A 61 1.87 11.73 -15.61
N SER A 62 2.94 12.40 -16.03
CA SER A 62 2.90 13.72 -16.65
C SER A 62 3.99 13.88 -17.70
N PHE A 63 3.67 14.56 -18.80
CA PHE A 63 4.63 14.84 -19.87
C PHE A 63 5.48 16.06 -19.51
N TYR A 64 6.73 15.82 -19.11
CA TYR A 64 7.70 16.88 -18.83
C TYR A 64 8.72 17.03 -19.96
N SER A 65 9.14 18.26 -20.23
CA SER A 65 10.33 18.51 -21.06
C SER A 65 11.57 17.99 -20.33
N ILE A 66 12.35 17.15 -20.99
CA ILE A 66 13.69 16.80 -20.49
C ILE A 66 14.67 17.88 -20.90
N ASP A 67 15.59 18.24 -19.99
CA ASP A 67 16.65 19.19 -20.27
C ASP A 67 17.65 18.63 -21.31
N ASN A 68 18.48 19.51 -21.86
CA ASN A 68 19.40 19.14 -22.93
C ASN A 68 20.50 18.16 -22.49
N ASP A 69 20.93 18.16 -21.22
CA ASP A 69 21.92 17.22 -20.72
C ASP A 69 21.29 15.83 -20.52
N THR A 70 20.07 15.77 -20.00
CA THR A 70 19.27 14.53 -19.94
C THR A 70 19.00 13.99 -21.34
N TYR A 71 18.60 14.84 -22.30
CA TYR A 71 18.39 14.43 -23.69
C TYR A 71 19.67 13.87 -24.32
N ALA A 72 20.81 14.54 -24.17
CA ALA A 72 22.07 14.12 -24.76
C ALA A 72 22.57 12.76 -24.22
N THR A 73 22.26 12.45 -22.97
CA THR A 73 22.66 11.19 -22.33
C THR A 73 21.64 10.07 -22.53
N LEU A 74 20.34 10.40 -22.60
CA LEU A 74 19.25 9.44 -22.80
C LEU A 74 19.12 9.03 -24.28
N CYS A 75 19.08 10.00 -25.19
CA CYS A 75 18.72 9.81 -26.59
C CYS A 75 19.93 9.44 -27.47
N THR A 76 20.67 8.43 -27.03
CA THR A 76 21.84 7.89 -27.75
C THR A 76 21.45 6.67 -28.58
N GLU A 77 22.19 6.42 -29.67
CA GLU A 77 22.00 5.21 -30.50
C GLU A 77 22.14 3.92 -29.67
N GLY A 78 23.05 3.92 -28.69
CA GLY A 78 23.26 2.81 -27.76
C GLY A 78 22.04 2.53 -26.89
N CYS A 79 21.49 3.58 -26.24
CA CYS A 79 20.26 3.44 -25.46
C CYS A 79 19.10 2.95 -26.33
N GLY A 80 18.85 3.60 -27.47
CA GLY A 80 17.75 3.23 -28.36
C GLY A 80 17.83 1.79 -28.84
N SER A 81 19.02 1.32 -29.20
CA SER A 81 19.24 -0.06 -29.64
C SER A 81 19.05 -1.08 -28.50
N SER A 82 19.55 -0.76 -27.30
CA SER A 82 19.41 -1.63 -26.12
C SER A 82 17.95 -1.74 -25.70
N LEU A 83 17.24 -0.62 -25.66
CA LEU A 83 15.84 -0.58 -25.26
C LEU A 83 14.93 -1.26 -26.28
N LYS A 84 15.19 -1.05 -27.58
CA LYS A 84 14.47 -1.76 -28.64
C LYS A 84 14.63 -3.27 -28.50
N SER A 85 15.86 -3.73 -28.25
CA SER A 85 16.15 -5.16 -28.08
C SER A 85 15.43 -5.74 -26.86
N TYR A 86 15.40 -4.99 -25.75
CA TYR A 86 14.64 -5.35 -24.56
C TYR A 86 13.14 -5.45 -24.86
N HIS A 87 12.54 -4.41 -25.44
CA HIS A 87 11.13 -4.37 -25.84
C HIS A 87 10.77 -5.55 -26.75
N ASP A 88 11.49 -5.74 -27.86
CA ASP A 88 11.21 -6.80 -28.81
C ASP A 88 11.34 -8.20 -28.16
N GLY A 89 12.31 -8.37 -27.26
CA GLY A 89 12.50 -9.59 -26.49
C GLY A 89 11.35 -9.88 -25.53
N VAL A 90 10.88 -8.87 -24.80
CA VAL A 90 9.73 -8.96 -23.90
C VAL A 90 8.45 -9.27 -24.70
N SER A 91 8.17 -8.53 -25.78
CA SER A 91 6.99 -8.78 -26.61
C SER A 91 7.02 -10.21 -27.19
N ALA A 92 8.17 -10.69 -27.67
CA ALA A 92 8.30 -12.03 -28.22
C ALA A 92 8.13 -13.14 -27.17
N ALA A 93 8.65 -12.96 -25.96
CA ALA A 93 8.64 -13.98 -24.91
C ALA A 93 7.35 -13.97 -24.05
N CYS A 94 6.71 -12.80 -23.90
CA CYS A 94 5.62 -12.60 -22.96
C CYS A 94 4.25 -12.41 -23.60
N SER A 95 4.15 -12.19 -24.92
CA SER A 95 2.86 -12.03 -25.58
C SER A 95 1.96 -13.27 -25.41
N GLY A 96 0.73 -13.04 -24.93
CA GLY A 96 -0.26 -14.10 -24.69
C GLY A 96 -0.01 -14.96 -23.44
N GLN A 97 1.02 -14.64 -22.65
CA GLN A 97 1.16 -15.20 -21.30
C GLN A 97 0.06 -14.64 -20.38
N PRO A 98 -0.20 -15.29 -19.23
CA PRO A 98 -1.03 -14.71 -18.18
C PRO A 98 -0.57 -13.29 -17.83
N GLU A 99 -1.51 -12.48 -17.33
CA GLU A 99 -1.19 -11.15 -16.81
C GLU A 99 -0.09 -11.27 -15.76
N ALA A 100 1.00 -10.52 -15.94
CA ALA A 100 2.11 -10.56 -15.00
C ALA A 100 1.69 -9.98 -13.64
N TRP A 101 0.70 -9.09 -13.65
CA TRP A 101 -0.03 -8.56 -12.50
C TRP A 101 -1.49 -8.32 -12.86
N SER A 102 -2.39 -8.40 -11.89
CA SER A 102 -3.82 -8.18 -12.12
C SER A 102 -4.05 -6.89 -12.90
N GLY A 103 -4.56 -7.01 -14.12
CA GLY A 103 -4.88 -5.89 -15.00
C GLY A 103 -3.75 -5.35 -15.86
N TYR A 104 -2.55 -5.96 -15.79
CA TYR A 104 -1.39 -5.61 -16.61
C TYR A 104 -0.93 -6.82 -17.44
N PRO A 105 -0.94 -6.70 -18.78
CA PRO A 105 -0.33 -7.70 -19.65
C PRO A 105 1.15 -7.91 -19.31
N ALA A 106 1.66 -9.12 -19.51
CA ALA A 106 3.08 -9.41 -19.27
C ALA A 106 4.04 -8.59 -20.15
N THR A 107 3.57 -7.97 -21.24
CA THR A 107 4.37 -7.08 -22.09
C THR A 107 4.43 -5.63 -21.60
N TYR A 108 3.56 -5.24 -20.66
CA TYR A 108 3.30 -3.86 -20.25
C TYR A 108 4.57 -3.03 -20.04
N PHE A 109 5.52 -3.53 -19.24
CA PHE A 109 6.73 -2.78 -18.92
C PHE A 109 7.67 -2.60 -20.11
N GLY A 110 7.73 -3.57 -21.02
CA GLY A 110 8.45 -3.41 -22.28
C GLY A 110 7.84 -2.29 -23.12
N ASP A 111 6.52 -2.32 -23.26
CA ASP A 111 5.77 -1.41 -24.12
C ASP A 111 5.77 0.04 -23.58
N VAL A 112 5.59 0.23 -22.26
CA VAL A 112 5.61 1.57 -21.62
C VAL A 112 6.97 2.22 -21.77
N TYR A 113 8.05 1.54 -21.39
CA TYR A 113 9.39 2.12 -21.49
C TYR A 113 9.77 2.46 -22.93
N TRP A 114 9.37 1.61 -23.89
CA TRP A 114 9.56 1.87 -25.32
C TRP A 114 8.76 3.08 -25.81
N ALA A 115 7.50 3.20 -25.40
CA ALA A 115 6.68 4.35 -25.75
C ALA A 115 7.26 5.66 -25.16
N THR A 116 7.63 5.63 -23.88
CA THR A 116 8.26 6.76 -23.19
C THR A 116 9.54 7.20 -23.89
N TYR A 117 10.45 6.27 -24.18
CA TYR A 117 11.71 6.61 -24.85
C TYR A 117 11.50 7.25 -26.23
N ASN A 118 10.62 6.68 -27.06
CA ASN A 118 10.35 7.23 -28.38
C ASN A 118 9.77 8.64 -28.31
N LEU A 119 8.93 8.90 -27.31
CA LEU A 119 8.34 10.21 -27.08
C LEU A 119 9.39 11.21 -26.58
N SER A 120 10.18 10.85 -25.56
CA SER A 120 11.24 11.70 -24.99
C SER A 120 12.36 12.02 -25.98
N CYS A 121 12.67 11.07 -26.87
CA CYS A 121 13.72 11.19 -27.87
C CYS A 121 13.22 11.58 -29.25
N LEU A 122 12.00 12.10 -29.36
CA LEU A 122 11.49 12.65 -30.61
C LEU A 122 12.40 13.79 -31.09
N ALA A 123 12.83 13.69 -32.34
CA ALA A 123 13.70 14.66 -32.99
C ALA A 123 13.15 15.06 -34.35
N ASP A 124 13.45 16.27 -34.78
CA ASP A 124 13.13 16.73 -36.13
C ASP A 124 13.95 15.87 -37.13
N PRO A 125 13.31 15.19 -38.09
CA PRO A 125 13.98 14.28 -39.01
C PRO A 125 14.90 14.99 -40.02
N GLY A 126 14.72 16.29 -40.24
CA GLY A 126 15.56 17.09 -41.14
C GLY A 126 16.83 17.61 -40.48
N THR A 127 16.77 17.98 -39.20
CA THR A 127 17.91 18.59 -38.47
C THR A 127 18.56 17.64 -37.46
N GLY A 128 17.84 16.60 -37.00
CA GLY A 128 18.25 15.72 -35.92
C GLY A 128 18.19 16.37 -34.53
N THR A 129 17.63 17.58 -34.42
CA THR A 129 17.52 18.29 -33.14
C THR A 129 16.30 17.82 -32.35
N SER A 130 16.43 17.81 -31.02
CA SER A 130 15.32 17.48 -30.11
C SER A 130 14.07 18.30 -30.41
N CYS A 131 12.91 17.63 -30.41
CA CYS A 131 11.62 18.31 -30.48
C CYS A 131 11.17 18.88 -29.13
N MET A 132 11.85 18.56 -28.02
CA MET A 132 11.47 19.04 -26.69
C MET A 132 11.67 20.55 -26.56
N ASP A 133 12.79 21.08 -27.08
CA ASP A 133 13.02 22.53 -27.15
C ASP A 133 11.96 23.24 -28.00
N TYR A 134 11.48 22.58 -29.05
CA TYR A 134 10.42 23.11 -29.90
C TYR A 134 9.09 23.21 -29.14
N PHE A 135 8.71 22.16 -28.40
CA PHE A 135 7.50 22.19 -27.56
C PHE A 135 7.60 23.20 -26.41
N ASN A 136 8.77 23.31 -25.78
CA ASN A 136 9.01 24.31 -24.75
C ASN A 136 8.88 25.75 -25.28
N ASN A 137 9.33 26.00 -26.51
CA ASN A 137 9.12 27.31 -27.14
C ASN A 137 7.65 27.59 -27.43
N ILE A 138 6.86 26.57 -27.78
CA ILE A 138 5.40 26.71 -27.94
C ILE A 138 4.75 27.06 -26.61
N SER A 139 5.05 26.35 -25.52
CA SER A 139 4.46 26.63 -24.20
C SER A 139 4.82 28.01 -23.66
N ILE A 140 6.00 28.54 -23.99
CA ILE A 140 6.38 29.92 -23.65
C ILE A 140 5.64 30.95 -24.53
N SER A 141 5.43 30.63 -25.80
CA SER A 141 4.91 31.57 -26.80
C SER A 141 3.39 31.66 -26.85
N TYR A 142 2.69 30.66 -26.32
CA TYR A 142 1.24 30.53 -26.37
C TYR A 142 0.70 30.16 -24.99
N SER A 143 -0.50 30.65 -24.63
CA SER A 143 -1.12 30.31 -23.34
C SER A 143 -1.54 28.83 -23.29
N ASP A 144 -1.47 28.22 -22.11
CA ASP A 144 -1.84 26.81 -21.88
C ASP A 144 -3.30 26.46 -22.26
N ASP A 145 -4.18 27.47 -22.40
CA ASP A 145 -5.60 27.31 -22.74
C ASP A 145 -5.90 27.37 -24.26
N ILE A 146 -4.88 27.42 -25.13
CA ILE A 146 -5.12 27.43 -26.59
C ILE A 146 -5.27 26.02 -27.14
N SER A 147 -6.32 25.78 -27.94
CA SER A 147 -6.46 24.51 -28.66
C SER A 147 -5.30 24.33 -29.64
N ALA A 148 -4.77 23.11 -29.74
CA ALA A 148 -3.71 22.76 -30.69
C ALA A 148 -4.07 23.20 -32.12
N THR A 149 -5.32 22.99 -32.54
CA THR A 149 -5.82 23.35 -33.89
C THR A 149 -5.89 24.86 -34.16
N SER A 150 -5.71 25.70 -33.14
CA SER A 150 -5.71 27.16 -33.23
C SER A 150 -4.30 27.75 -33.36
N LEU A 151 -3.25 26.92 -33.27
CA LEU A 151 -1.86 27.34 -33.49
C LEU A 151 -1.63 27.67 -34.98
N PRO A 152 -0.66 28.56 -35.31
CA PRO A 152 -0.33 28.86 -36.69
C PRO A 152 0.08 27.61 -37.48
N GLU A 153 -0.24 27.57 -38.77
CA GLU A 153 0.12 26.46 -39.67
C GLU A 153 1.63 26.17 -39.65
N SER A 154 2.46 27.20 -39.57
CA SER A 154 3.93 27.05 -39.45
C SER A 154 4.37 26.31 -38.19
N VAL A 155 3.54 26.32 -37.14
CA VAL A 155 3.78 25.60 -35.89
C VAL A 155 3.22 24.19 -35.98
N LEU A 156 1.95 24.08 -36.39
CA LEU A 156 1.20 22.82 -36.48
C LEU A 156 1.81 21.83 -37.45
N CYS A 157 2.27 22.31 -38.61
CA CYS A 157 2.80 21.46 -39.67
C CYS A 157 4.29 21.20 -39.54
N SER A 158 4.88 21.57 -38.40
CA SER A 158 6.27 21.22 -38.09
C SER A 158 6.44 19.70 -37.98
N PRO A 159 7.61 19.15 -38.35
CA PRO A 159 7.89 17.73 -38.19
C PRO A 159 7.74 17.24 -36.75
N CYS A 160 8.02 18.10 -35.76
CA CYS A 160 7.86 17.78 -34.35
C CYS A 160 6.40 17.58 -33.94
N VAL A 161 5.48 18.48 -34.31
CA VAL A 161 4.06 18.32 -33.98
C VAL A 161 3.46 17.13 -34.71
N LEU A 162 3.78 16.96 -36.00
CA LEU A 162 3.31 15.81 -36.77
C LEU A 162 3.86 14.48 -36.21
N GLY A 163 5.11 14.46 -35.77
CA GLY A 163 5.75 13.31 -35.14
C GLY A 163 5.16 12.96 -33.77
N LEU A 164 4.83 13.97 -32.97
CA LEU A 164 4.19 13.80 -31.66
C LEU A 164 2.85 13.08 -31.79
N TYR A 165 1.94 13.59 -32.63
CA TYR A 165 0.63 12.96 -32.82
C TYR A 165 0.74 11.54 -33.38
N GLN A 166 1.70 11.28 -34.28
CA GLN A 166 1.97 9.92 -34.76
C GLN A 166 2.44 8.99 -33.63
N LEU A 167 3.33 9.45 -32.76
CA LEU A 167 3.82 8.65 -31.63
C LEU A 167 2.72 8.35 -30.62
N LEU A 168 1.93 9.37 -30.26
CA LEU A 168 0.81 9.21 -29.33
C LEU A 168 -0.24 8.25 -29.90
N GLN A 169 -0.60 8.38 -31.18
CA GLN A 169 -1.57 7.49 -31.82
C GLN A 169 -1.06 6.05 -31.98
N LYS A 170 0.26 5.84 -32.10
CA LYS A 170 0.83 4.51 -32.37
C LYS A 170 0.83 3.58 -31.15
N THR A 171 0.66 4.12 -29.94
CA THR A 171 0.79 3.36 -28.68
C THR A 171 -0.48 3.47 -27.83
N PRO A 172 -0.98 2.36 -27.26
CA PRO A 172 -2.10 2.41 -26.33
C PRO A 172 -1.71 2.88 -24.91
N TYR A 173 -0.43 3.19 -24.70
CA TYR A 173 0.12 3.68 -23.43
C TYR A 173 0.31 5.20 -23.42
N SER A 174 -0.27 5.92 -24.38
CA SER A 174 -0.33 7.38 -24.41
C SER A 174 -1.67 7.89 -23.88
N TYR A 175 -1.78 9.21 -23.70
CA TYR A 175 -3.03 9.89 -23.38
C TYR A 175 -3.89 10.19 -24.63
N TYR A 176 -3.61 9.55 -25.77
CA TYR A 176 -4.33 9.79 -27.03
C TYR A 176 -5.79 9.32 -26.92
N ASP A 177 -6.70 10.27 -26.91
CA ASP A 177 -8.14 10.05 -26.75
C ASP A 177 -8.94 10.50 -27.99
N SER A 178 -10.27 10.51 -27.87
CA SER A 178 -11.16 10.92 -28.96
C SER A 178 -11.01 12.38 -29.36
N ASP A 179 -10.67 13.25 -28.40
CA ASP A 179 -10.54 14.69 -28.64
C ASP A 179 -9.23 14.95 -29.39
N MET A 180 -8.14 14.29 -28.97
CA MET A 180 -6.88 14.30 -29.70
C MET A 180 -7.00 13.69 -31.10
N ALA A 181 -7.84 12.67 -31.30
CA ALA A 181 -8.10 12.11 -32.62
C ALA A 181 -8.83 13.07 -33.56
N ALA A 182 -9.77 13.88 -33.02
CA ALA A 182 -10.44 14.93 -33.76
C ALA A 182 -9.48 16.08 -34.13
N ASP A 183 -8.64 16.49 -33.17
CA ASP A 183 -7.58 17.47 -33.41
C ASP A 183 -6.60 16.97 -34.47
N TRP A 184 -6.18 15.70 -34.38
CA TRP A 184 -5.26 15.10 -35.33
C TRP A 184 -5.83 15.07 -36.74
N THR A 185 -7.11 14.73 -36.90
CA THR A 185 -7.81 14.79 -38.19
C THR A 185 -7.77 16.21 -38.78
N THR A 186 -7.99 17.22 -37.93
CA THR A 186 -7.99 18.64 -38.35
C THR A 186 -6.59 19.10 -38.74
N ILE A 187 -5.57 18.77 -37.94
CA ILE A 187 -4.16 19.12 -38.21
C ILE A 187 -3.70 18.48 -39.52
N GLN A 188 -4.02 17.20 -39.75
CA GLN A 188 -3.68 16.51 -40.98
C GLN A 188 -4.28 17.18 -42.23
N ALA A 189 -5.54 17.66 -42.14
CA ALA A 189 -6.19 18.39 -43.22
C ALA A 189 -5.54 19.75 -43.49
N GLN A 190 -5.15 20.48 -42.43
CA GLN A 190 -4.45 21.77 -42.56
C GLN A 190 -3.05 21.60 -43.14
N CYS A 191 -2.32 20.56 -42.71
CA CYS A 191 -0.96 20.29 -43.13
C CYS A 191 -0.85 19.45 -44.41
N ASN A 192 -1.99 19.02 -44.97
CA ASN A 192 -2.08 18.17 -46.16
C ASN A 192 -1.26 16.87 -46.04
N VAL A 193 -1.41 16.17 -44.91
CA VAL A 193 -0.80 14.86 -44.63
C VAL A 193 -1.86 13.80 -44.33
N SER A 194 -1.47 12.53 -44.30
CA SER A 194 -2.40 11.40 -44.05
C SER A 194 -1.75 10.29 -43.24
N HIS A 195 -2.33 10.00 -42.08
CA HIS A 195 -1.89 9.09 -41.03
C HIS A 195 -3.11 8.49 -40.30
N PRO A 196 -2.96 7.33 -39.64
CA PRO A 196 -4.03 6.75 -38.82
C PRO A 196 -4.49 7.70 -37.71
N THR A 197 -5.78 7.59 -37.34
CA THR A 197 -6.42 8.44 -36.32
C THR A 197 -7.15 7.62 -35.26
N GLU A 198 -7.25 6.31 -35.43
CA GLU A 198 -7.98 5.44 -34.51
C GLU A 198 -7.36 5.49 -33.12
N VAL A 199 -8.22 5.62 -32.09
CA VAL A 199 -7.81 5.56 -30.68
C VAL A 199 -7.42 4.12 -30.35
N PRO A 200 -6.16 3.85 -29.98
CA PRO A 200 -5.73 2.50 -29.59
C PRO A 200 -6.49 2.03 -28.34
N GLN A 201 -6.81 0.74 -28.29
CA GLN A 201 -7.41 0.15 -27.09
C GLN A 201 -6.34 -0.01 -26.01
N ASN A 202 -6.55 0.59 -24.84
CA ASN A 202 -5.69 0.38 -23.68
C ASN A 202 -5.75 -1.10 -23.25
N PRO A 203 -4.61 -1.82 -23.27
CA PRO A 203 -4.59 -3.24 -22.92
C PRO A 203 -4.59 -3.48 -21.41
N THR A 204 -4.58 -2.44 -20.59
CA THR A 204 -4.71 -2.53 -19.13
C THR A 204 -6.17 -2.33 -18.70
N ASN A 205 -6.60 -3.02 -17.64
CA ASN A 205 -7.92 -2.84 -17.02
C ASN A 205 -7.84 -2.10 -15.67
N VAL A 206 -6.67 -1.51 -15.39
CA VAL A 206 -6.38 -0.84 -14.12
C VAL A 206 -7.01 0.54 -14.12
N SER A 207 -7.99 0.73 -13.25
CA SER A 207 -8.70 2.00 -13.07
C SER A 207 -8.15 2.86 -11.93
N SER A 208 -7.13 2.37 -11.21
CA SER A 208 -6.47 3.10 -10.11
C SER A 208 -5.01 2.71 -9.98
N ILE A 209 -4.11 3.69 -9.98
CA ILE A 209 -2.69 3.50 -9.67
C ILE A 209 -2.56 3.24 -8.15
N ALA A 210 -1.85 2.19 -7.76
CA ALA A 210 -1.57 1.92 -6.35
C ALA A 210 -0.74 3.07 -5.76
N GLY A 211 -1.24 3.70 -4.70
CA GLY A 211 -0.56 4.82 -4.03
C GLY A 211 -1.04 6.22 -4.43
N PHE A 212 -1.95 6.36 -5.39
CA PHE A 212 -2.60 7.65 -5.70
C PHE A 212 -3.97 7.77 -5.02
N ALA A 213 -4.19 8.91 -4.35
CA ALA A 213 -5.51 9.30 -3.88
C ALA A 213 -6.38 9.73 -5.08
N ALA A 214 -7.66 9.33 -5.09
CA ALA A 214 -8.59 9.67 -6.17
C ALA A 214 -8.65 11.19 -6.42
N ALA A 215 -8.88 11.58 -7.68
CA ALA A 215 -8.98 12.96 -8.14
C ALA A 215 -10.16 13.68 -7.47
N ASN A 216 -9.97 14.20 -6.25
CA ASN A 216 -10.86 15.11 -5.48
C ASN A 216 -10.20 15.65 -4.19
N TYR A 217 -8.90 15.44 -3.94
CA TYR A 217 -8.25 15.98 -2.74
C TYR A 217 -7.97 17.47 -2.90
N SER A 218 -8.57 18.30 -2.05
CA SER A 218 -8.23 19.72 -1.94
C SER A 218 -6.78 19.88 -1.48
N SER A 219 -6.05 20.86 -2.02
CA SER A 219 -4.68 21.22 -1.63
C SER A 219 -4.57 21.31 -0.12
N SER A 220 -4.00 20.27 0.48
CA SER A 220 -3.94 20.16 1.93
C SER A 220 -2.88 21.11 2.46
N PRO A 221 -3.13 21.86 3.55
CA PRO A 221 -2.07 22.52 4.29
C PRO A 221 -0.99 21.50 4.66
N CYS A 222 0.27 21.95 4.78
CA CYS A 222 1.39 21.08 5.14
C CYS A 222 1.10 20.35 6.46
N LEU A 223 0.61 19.10 6.36
CA LEU A 223 -0.01 18.38 7.46
C LEU A 223 1.00 18.03 8.55
N THR A 224 2.28 17.98 8.19
CA THR A 224 3.39 17.76 9.12
C THR A 224 3.69 18.99 10.00
N GLY A 225 3.17 20.17 9.62
CA GLY A 225 3.53 21.45 10.21
C GLY A 225 5.01 21.84 10.03
N SER A 226 5.78 21.05 9.29
CA SER A 226 7.24 21.21 9.12
C SER A 226 7.54 21.72 7.73
N THR A 227 8.31 22.81 7.64
CA THR A 227 8.65 23.45 6.37
C THR A 227 10.14 23.74 6.29
N TYR A 228 10.64 23.88 5.06
CA TYR A 228 12.02 24.22 4.75
C TYR A 228 12.08 25.38 3.76
N THR A 229 12.91 26.38 4.03
CA THR A 229 13.15 27.49 3.09
C THR A 229 14.39 27.20 2.26
N VAL A 230 14.20 27.09 0.94
CA VAL A 230 15.27 26.80 -0.02
C VAL A 230 16.33 27.90 0.00
N ILE A 231 17.60 27.51 0.10
CA ILE A 231 18.74 28.43 -0.01
C ILE A 231 19.54 28.17 -1.30
N SER A 232 20.36 29.15 -1.69
CA SER A 232 21.20 29.04 -2.88
C SER A 232 22.18 27.86 -2.77
N GLY A 233 22.15 26.96 -3.75
CA GLY A 233 22.99 25.76 -3.81
C GLY A 233 22.34 24.47 -3.27
N ASP A 234 21.09 24.56 -2.83
CA ASP A 234 20.27 23.41 -2.48
C ASP A 234 19.87 22.59 -3.71
N ASN A 235 19.56 21.31 -3.46
CA ASN A 235 18.81 20.44 -4.35
C ASN A 235 17.98 19.48 -3.49
N CYS A 236 17.03 18.74 -4.10
CA CYS A 236 16.15 17.85 -3.34
C CYS A 236 16.93 16.77 -2.56
N ILE A 237 18.04 16.26 -3.09
CA ILE A 237 18.87 15.25 -2.40
C ILE A 237 19.47 15.84 -1.11
N LYS A 238 20.12 17.01 -1.19
CA LYS A 238 20.72 17.69 -0.04
C LYS A 238 19.67 18.08 1.00
N ILE A 239 18.51 18.57 0.56
CA ILE A 239 17.40 18.90 1.46
C ILE A 239 16.89 17.63 2.15
N SER A 240 16.68 16.54 1.40
CA SER A 240 16.27 15.26 1.94
C SER A 240 17.23 14.71 2.98
N GLN A 241 18.52 14.71 2.67
CA GLN A 241 19.59 14.29 3.57
C GLN A 241 19.65 15.15 4.84
N ALA A 242 19.60 16.47 4.69
CA ALA A 242 19.69 17.39 5.83
C ALA A 242 18.49 17.28 6.78
N ASN A 243 17.32 16.89 6.26
CA ASN A 243 16.07 16.82 7.01
C ASN A 243 15.62 15.39 7.35
N ASN A 244 16.40 14.38 6.96
CA ASN A 244 16.07 12.95 7.14
C ASN A 244 14.70 12.57 6.54
N VAL A 245 14.45 12.93 5.29
CA VAL A 245 13.17 12.67 4.61
C VAL A 245 13.35 11.96 3.28
N SER A 246 12.36 11.17 2.86
CA SER A 246 12.31 10.57 1.53
C SER A 246 12.34 11.64 0.44
N THR A 247 13.24 11.49 -0.54
CA THR A 247 13.35 12.41 -1.69
C THR A 247 12.10 12.40 -2.55
N GLY A 248 11.55 11.22 -2.83
CA GLY A 248 10.30 11.12 -3.57
C GLY A 248 9.12 11.77 -2.85
N ALA A 249 9.00 11.58 -1.54
CA ALA A 249 7.93 12.23 -0.76
C ALA A 249 8.06 13.75 -0.71
N LEU A 250 9.29 14.28 -0.63
CA LEU A 250 9.56 15.72 -0.71
C LEU A 250 9.11 16.31 -2.05
N ILE A 251 9.46 15.64 -3.16
CA ILE A 251 9.08 16.06 -4.51
C ILE A 251 7.54 16.05 -4.64
N ALA A 252 6.91 14.94 -4.27
CA ALA A 252 5.46 14.77 -4.41
C ALA A 252 4.64 15.76 -3.56
N LEU A 253 5.05 16.05 -2.32
CA LEU A 253 4.34 16.99 -1.45
C LEU A 253 4.38 18.44 -1.92
N ASN A 254 5.36 18.78 -2.76
CA ASN A 254 5.61 20.15 -3.20
C ASN A 254 5.41 20.34 -4.70
N SER A 255 4.91 19.31 -5.39
CA SER A 255 4.72 19.29 -6.84
C SER A 255 5.98 19.71 -7.61
N LEU A 256 7.16 19.32 -7.13
CA LEU A 256 8.44 19.64 -7.78
C LEU A 256 8.67 18.71 -8.98
N LEU A 257 9.53 19.12 -9.90
CA LEU A 257 10.00 18.25 -10.97
C LEU A 257 10.80 17.06 -10.41
N PRO A 258 10.79 15.88 -11.06
CA PRO A 258 11.52 14.70 -10.58
C PRO A 258 13.03 14.91 -10.43
N ASP A 259 13.62 15.77 -11.26
CA ASP A 259 15.04 16.17 -11.19
C ASP A 259 15.28 17.35 -10.24
N CYS A 260 14.21 17.92 -9.68
CA CYS A 260 14.22 19.07 -8.78
C CYS A 260 14.85 20.33 -9.39
N SER A 261 14.76 20.48 -10.72
CA SER A 261 15.31 21.63 -11.46
C SER A 261 14.50 22.92 -11.28
N ASP A 262 13.26 22.82 -10.83
CA ASP A 262 12.33 23.92 -10.52
C ASP A 262 12.46 24.43 -9.06
N LEU A 263 13.54 24.08 -8.39
CA LEU A 263 13.80 24.46 -7.01
C LEU A 263 14.33 25.90 -6.91
N ASP A 264 13.44 26.85 -6.62
CA ASP A 264 13.79 28.27 -6.48
C ASP A 264 14.27 28.65 -5.08
N ALA A 265 15.39 29.39 -5.02
CA ALA A 265 15.88 29.95 -3.75
C ALA A 265 14.85 30.92 -3.14
N GLY A 266 14.51 30.70 -1.87
CA GLY A 266 13.47 31.42 -1.15
C GLY A 266 12.10 30.73 -1.16
N ALA A 267 11.91 29.67 -1.95
CA ALA A 267 10.70 28.85 -1.88
C ALA A 267 10.56 28.18 -0.50
N THR A 268 9.32 28.00 -0.05
CA THR A 268 9.01 27.29 1.20
C THR A 268 8.41 25.93 0.85
N LEU A 269 9.15 24.87 1.14
CA LEU A 269 8.71 23.49 0.93
C LEU A 269 8.03 22.96 2.19
N CYS A 270 6.97 22.17 2.02
CA CYS A 270 6.46 21.26 3.03
C CYS A 270 7.37 20.04 3.15
N LEU A 271 7.85 19.74 4.35
CA LEU A 271 8.63 18.54 4.61
C LEU A 271 7.69 17.37 4.96
N PRO A 272 7.87 16.17 4.39
CA PRO A 272 7.25 14.97 4.93
C PRO A 272 7.81 14.67 6.33
N GLN A 273 7.21 13.70 7.02
CA GLN A 273 7.70 13.27 8.32
C GLN A 273 9.11 12.68 8.21
N SER A 274 10.00 13.00 9.16
CA SER A 274 11.37 12.50 9.17
C SER A 274 11.44 10.99 9.46
N CYS A 275 12.33 10.25 8.82
CA CYS A 275 12.47 8.82 8.96
C CYS A 275 13.96 8.42 9.05
N ALA A 276 14.24 7.16 9.40
CA ALA A 276 15.56 6.61 9.13
C ALA A 276 15.74 6.50 7.62
N ILE A 277 16.76 7.15 7.06
CA ILE A 277 17.01 7.20 5.62
C ILE A 277 18.11 6.22 5.20
N TYR A 278 18.02 5.77 3.96
CA TYR A 278 19.05 5.04 3.24
C TYR A 278 19.29 5.73 1.89
N THR A 279 20.55 6.04 1.60
CA THR A 279 20.96 6.56 0.30
C THR A 279 21.08 5.40 -0.68
N VAL A 280 20.25 5.40 -1.71
CA VAL A 280 20.27 4.38 -2.76
C VAL A 280 21.64 4.40 -3.46
N GLN A 281 22.26 3.24 -3.61
CA GLN A 281 23.52 3.06 -4.33
C GLN A 281 23.27 2.61 -5.78
N ASP A 282 24.30 2.77 -6.63
CA ASP A 282 24.25 2.24 -7.99
C ASP A 282 24.12 0.70 -7.97
N GLY A 283 23.14 0.18 -8.70
CA GLY A 283 22.81 -1.25 -8.73
C GLY A 283 22.00 -1.78 -7.54
N ASP A 284 21.56 -0.93 -6.60
CA ASP A 284 20.65 -1.35 -5.55
C ASP A 284 19.29 -1.81 -6.11
N THR A 285 18.65 -2.74 -5.41
CA THR A 285 17.25 -3.14 -5.63
C THR A 285 16.48 -2.95 -4.32
N CYS A 286 15.14 -2.79 -4.38
CA CYS A 286 14.35 -2.72 -3.15
C CYS A 286 14.53 -3.98 -2.30
N GLN A 287 14.68 -5.16 -2.93
CA GLN A 287 14.97 -6.39 -2.20
C GLN A 287 16.32 -6.31 -1.49
N GLY A 288 17.36 -5.81 -2.16
CA GLY A 288 18.68 -5.59 -1.56
C GLY A 288 18.61 -4.67 -0.34
N ILE A 289 17.93 -3.52 -0.48
CA ILE A 289 17.77 -2.53 0.59
C ILE A 289 16.94 -3.08 1.75
N THR A 290 15.80 -3.71 1.46
CA THR A 290 14.90 -4.28 2.48
C THR A 290 15.59 -5.40 3.28
N ASN A 291 16.35 -6.27 2.60
CA ASN A 291 17.18 -7.29 3.26
C ASN A 291 18.29 -6.68 4.12
N ALA A 292 18.99 -5.67 3.61
CA ALA A 292 20.08 -5.00 4.32
C ALA A 292 19.60 -4.25 5.57
N THR A 293 18.37 -3.72 5.53
CA THR A 293 17.78 -2.93 6.62
C THR A 293 16.83 -3.73 7.50
N GLY A 294 16.52 -4.98 7.15
CA GLY A 294 15.70 -5.89 7.94
C GLY A 294 14.22 -5.51 7.96
N ILE A 295 13.72 -4.87 6.91
CA ILE A 295 12.33 -4.44 6.77
C ILE A 295 11.65 -5.21 5.64
N SER A 296 10.32 -5.31 5.65
CA SER A 296 9.57 -5.92 4.54
C SER A 296 9.42 -4.95 3.37
N PHE A 297 9.19 -5.49 2.16
CA PHE A 297 8.87 -4.67 0.99
C PHE A 297 7.62 -3.81 1.18
N VAL A 298 6.60 -4.33 1.89
CA VAL A 298 5.39 -3.57 2.23
C VAL A 298 5.70 -2.41 3.17
N GLN A 299 6.57 -2.60 4.17
CA GLN A 299 7.03 -1.50 5.01
C GLN A 299 7.78 -0.45 4.18
N PHE A 300 8.70 -0.89 3.33
CA PHE A 300 9.48 -0.01 2.47
C PHE A 300 8.62 0.84 1.54
N THR A 301 7.64 0.26 0.85
CA THR A 301 6.72 1.01 -0.03
C THR A 301 5.70 1.83 0.75
N SER A 302 5.29 1.41 1.95
CA SER A 302 4.41 2.22 2.80
C SER A 302 5.08 3.50 3.31
N TRP A 303 6.41 3.49 3.49
CA TRP A 303 7.20 4.65 3.92
C TRP A 303 7.74 5.46 2.74
N ASN A 304 7.73 4.89 1.54
CA ASN A 304 8.14 5.54 0.30
C ASN A 304 7.05 5.36 -0.76
N PRO A 305 5.91 6.06 -0.62
CA PRO A 305 4.74 5.84 -1.49
C PRO A 305 4.99 6.22 -2.96
N THR A 306 6.06 6.96 -3.24
CA THR A 306 6.51 7.23 -4.62
C THR A 306 7.25 6.06 -5.24
N ILE A 307 7.74 5.09 -4.45
CA ILE A 307 8.30 3.85 -4.98
C ILE A 307 7.13 2.96 -5.40
N ASN A 308 7.10 2.59 -6.67
CA ASN A 308 6.01 1.79 -7.19
C ASN A 308 6.06 0.36 -6.66
N SER A 309 4.93 -0.35 -6.76
CA SER A 309 4.75 -1.73 -6.28
C SER A 309 5.72 -2.75 -6.91
N TYR A 310 6.45 -2.36 -7.94
CA TYR A 310 7.35 -3.20 -8.71
C TYR A 310 8.81 -2.81 -8.54
N CYS A 311 9.10 -1.81 -7.70
CA CYS A 311 10.44 -1.25 -7.47
C CYS A 311 11.17 -0.86 -8.76
N THR A 312 10.45 -0.50 -9.82
CA THR A 312 11.13 -0.18 -11.08
C THR A 312 11.78 1.20 -11.04
N ASN A 313 11.39 2.04 -10.07
CA ASN A 313 11.75 3.45 -9.97
C ASN A 313 12.68 3.84 -8.82
N LEU A 314 13.60 2.93 -8.48
CA LEU A 314 14.65 3.18 -7.50
C LEU A 314 15.83 3.92 -8.16
N ILE A 315 16.27 5.04 -7.58
CA ILE A 315 17.24 5.96 -8.20
C ILE A 315 18.47 6.13 -7.33
N ALA A 316 19.65 5.81 -7.87
CA ALA A 316 20.92 5.99 -7.18
C ALA A 316 21.11 7.45 -6.73
N GLY A 317 21.55 7.63 -5.49
CA GLY A 317 21.79 8.93 -4.84
C GLY A 317 20.57 9.53 -4.13
N GLN A 318 19.36 9.00 -4.34
CA GLN A 318 18.17 9.49 -3.61
C GLN A 318 18.06 8.88 -2.21
N GLU A 319 17.36 9.58 -1.32
CA GLU A 319 17.04 9.10 0.02
C GLU A 319 15.68 8.39 0.04
N VAL A 320 15.69 7.17 0.57
CA VAL A 320 14.47 6.39 0.84
C VAL A 320 14.34 6.12 2.34
N CYS A 321 13.12 6.17 2.86
CA CYS A 321 12.81 5.80 4.24
C CYS A 321 12.94 4.29 4.43
N VAL A 322 13.84 3.88 5.32
CA VAL A 322 14.00 2.49 5.78
C VAL A 322 13.60 2.32 7.24
N GLY A 323 12.88 3.31 7.77
CA GLY A 323 12.21 3.27 9.05
C GLY A 323 10.91 4.06 9.00
N GLN A 324 10.08 3.86 10.01
CA GLN A 324 8.81 4.58 10.16
C GLN A 324 9.04 6.10 10.14
N ALA A 325 8.24 6.80 9.34
CA ALA A 325 8.26 8.26 9.26
C ALA A 325 7.54 8.88 10.47
N GLY A 326 8.13 9.94 11.02
CA GLY A 326 7.68 10.69 12.18
C GLY A 326 8.55 10.43 13.40
N ALA A 327 8.16 11.00 14.53
CA ALA A 327 8.73 10.55 15.79
C ALA A 327 8.35 9.08 15.98
N THR A 328 9.35 8.18 16.02
CA THR A 328 9.16 6.95 16.80
C THR A 328 8.72 7.42 18.17
N TRP A 329 7.50 7.08 18.57
CA TRP A 329 7.03 7.36 19.90
C TRP A 329 8.01 6.71 20.88
N THR A 330 8.95 7.50 21.38
CA THR A 330 9.76 7.15 22.53
C THR A 330 8.90 7.61 23.67
N GLY A 331 8.00 6.72 24.10
CA GLY A 331 7.04 7.05 25.13
C GLY A 331 7.72 7.82 26.26
N THR A 332 7.19 9.00 26.57
CA THR A 332 7.64 9.74 27.74
C THR A 332 7.42 8.80 28.90
N THR A 333 8.51 8.30 29.50
CA THR A 333 8.42 7.41 30.64
C THR A 333 7.62 8.13 31.71
N ILE A 334 6.46 7.58 32.03
CA ILE A 334 5.77 7.91 33.27
C ILE A 334 6.77 7.56 34.39
N PRO A 335 7.04 8.47 35.34
CA PRO A 335 7.90 8.15 36.47
C PRO A 335 7.42 6.85 37.13
N GLY A 336 8.20 5.76 36.97
CA GLY A 336 7.87 4.43 37.50
C GLY A 336 7.88 3.25 36.51
N VAL A 337 8.11 3.44 35.21
CA VAL A 337 8.07 2.33 34.22
C VAL A 337 9.43 2.11 33.53
N SER A 338 10.02 0.91 33.70
CA SER A 338 11.37 0.54 33.23
C SER A 338 11.40 -0.54 32.14
N ALA A 339 10.40 -0.66 31.27
CA ALA A 339 10.43 -1.64 30.19
C ALA A 339 10.61 -0.96 28.81
N THR A 340 11.81 -1.07 28.26
CA THR A 340 12.11 -0.73 26.86
C THR A 340 11.56 -1.84 25.96
N GLN A 341 10.64 -1.52 25.04
CA GLN A 341 10.02 -2.51 24.15
C GLN A 341 10.91 -2.74 22.92
N THR A 342 11.73 -3.80 22.92
CA THR A 342 12.57 -4.22 21.78
C THR A 342 12.15 -5.57 21.19
N GLY A 343 10.91 -6.03 21.41
CA GLY A 343 10.46 -7.36 20.99
C GLY A 343 9.02 -7.40 20.48
N VAL A 344 8.77 -8.26 19.50
CA VAL A 344 7.45 -8.57 18.89
C VAL A 344 6.46 -9.17 19.90
N TYR A 345 6.97 -9.77 20.99
CA TYR A 345 6.18 -10.39 22.04
C TYR A 345 6.58 -9.87 23.43
N ALA A 346 5.62 -9.88 24.33
CA ALA A 346 5.86 -9.60 25.73
C ALA A 346 6.71 -10.70 26.38
N THR A 347 7.60 -10.30 27.27
CA THR A 347 8.39 -11.23 28.09
C THR A 347 7.59 -11.74 29.30
N THR A 348 6.58 -10.98 29.74
CA THR A 348 5.69 -11.32 30.86
C THR A 348 4.26 -10.85 30.58
N THR A 349 3.27 -11.52 31.20
CA THR A 349 1.88 -11.09 31.16
C THR A 349 1.64 -9.87 32.07
N ALA A 350 0.70 -9.01 31.67
CA ALA A 350 0.19 -7.90 32.46
C ALA A 350 -1.02 -8.34 33.30
N PRO A 351 -1.34 -7.61 34.38
CA PRO A 351 -2.58 -7.84 35.13
C PRO A 351 -3.80 -7.72 34.21
N VAL A 352 -4.71 -8.68 34.32
CA VAL A 352 -5.95 -8.72 33.53
C VAL A 352 -6.86 -7.56 33.96
N PRO A 353 -7.27 -6.66 33.05
CA PRO A 353 -8.20 -5.57 33.35
C PRO A 353 -9.58 -6.10 33.72
N SER A 354 -10.29 -5.40 34.61
CA SER A 354 -11.66 -5.74 34.98
C SER A 354 -12.68 -5.56 33.85
N ASN A 355 -12.33 -4.81 32.81
CA ASN A 355 -13.15 -4.54 31.62
C ASN A 355 -12.64 -5.29 30.39
N LEU A 356 -12.04 -6.48 30.57
CA LEU A 356 -11.51 -7.29 29.46
C LEU A 356 -12.64 -7.69 28.49
N ALA A 357 -12.43 -7.44 27.19
CA ALA A 357 -13.35 -7.89 26.16
C ALA A 357 -13.35 -9.42 26.06
N TYR A 358 -14.53 -10.02 25.91
CA TYR A 358 -14.69 -11.48 25.80
C TYR A 358 -13.76 -12.08 24.73
N GLY A 359 -13.24 -13.28 24.98
CA GLY A 359 -12.33 -13.98 24.06
C GLY A 359 -10.89 -13.45 24.02
N THR A 360 -10.63 -12.22 24.49
CA THR A 360 -9.28 -11.66 24.55
C THR A 360 -8.34 -12.54 25.36
N THR A 361 -7.15 -12.82 24.83
CA THR A 361 -6.15 -13.63 25.53
C THR A 361 -5.71 -12.99 26.86
N THR A 362 -5.57 -13.82 27.89
CA THR A 362 -4.97 -13.43 29.18
C THR A 362 -3.44 -13.55 29.18
N ASP A 363 -2.89 -14.24 28.18
CA ASP A 363 -1.46 -14.31 27.88
C ASP A 363 -1.00 -13.05 27.14
N CYS A 364 -1.29 -11.90 27.75
CA CYS A 364 -1.07 -10.59 27.18
C CYS A 364 -0.18 -9.73 28.07
N GLY A 365 0.89 -9.18 27.53
CA GLY A 365 1.74 -8.21 28.20
C GLY A 365 1.16 -6.79 28.20
N ARG A 366 0.11 -6.50 27.42
CA ARG A 366 -0.57 -5.20 27.46
C ARG A 366 -1.97 -5.20 26.84
N TYR A 367 -2.88 -4.54 27.52
CA TYR A 367 -4.25 -4.30 27.06
C TYR A 367 -4.46 -2.85 26.62
N TYR A 368 -5.40 -2.63 25.71
CA TYR A 368 -5.83 -1.32 25.22
C TYR A 368 -7.33 -1.15 25.40
N VAL A 369 -7.75 -0.03 25.99
CA VAL A 369 -9.18 0.29 26.17
C VAL A 369 -9.68 1.03 24.93
N VAL A 370 -10.61 0.42 24.20
CA VAL A 370 -11.22 1.00 22.99
C VAL A 370 -11.94 2.31 23.32
N GLN A 371 -11.72 3.32 22.49
CA GLN A 371 -12.40 4.62 22.55
C GLN A 371 -13.46 4.74 21.45
N SER A 372 -14.37 5.71 21.60
CA SER A 372 -15.35 6.01 20.55
C SER A 372 -14.64 6.55 19.30
N GLY A 373 -14.87 5.92 18.14
CA GLY A 373 -14.22 6.26 16.87
C GLY A 373 -12.97 5.43 16.56
N ASP A 374 -12.55 4.53 17.45
CA ASP A 374 -11.50 3.57 17.14
C ASP A 374 -11.98 2.50 16.14
N ASP A 375 -11.06 2.03 15.30
CA ASP A 375 -11.20 0.83 14.48
C ASP A 375 -9.96 -0.08 14.65
N CYS A 376 -10.03 -1.32 14.15
CA CYS A 376 -8.91 -2.27 14.30
C CYS A 376 -7.63 -1.78 13.63
N SER A 377 -7.72 -1.03 12.54
CA SER A 377 -6.55 -0.54 11.82
C SER A 377 -5.82 0.50 12.67
N LEU A 378 -6.55 1.44 13.26
CA LEU A 378 -6.02 2.47 14.16
C LEU A 378 -5.42 1.84 15.42
N ILE A 379 -6.10 0.87 16.03
CA ILE A 379 -5.60 0.18 17.23
C ILE A 379 -4.36 -0.64 16.89
N ALA A 380 -4.40 -1.45 15.83
CA ALA A 380 -3.26 -2.28 15.43
C ALA A 380 -2.02 -1.42 15.11
N LEU A 381 -2.22 -0.33 14.37
CA LEU A 381 -1.18 0.65 14.05
C LEU A 381 -0.58 1.30 15.31
N ASN A 382 -1.41 1.84 16.20
CA ASN A 382 -0.97 2.51 17.44
C ASN A 382 -0.25 1.58 18.41
N ASN A 383 -0.48 0.28 18.29
CA ASN A 383 0.11 -0.74 19.15
C ASN A 383 1.19 -1.58 18.43
N THR A 384 1.55 -1.24 17.19
CA THR A 384 2.58 -1.91 16.39
C THR A 384 2.37 -3.43 16.27
N ILE A 385 1.13 -3.86 16.08
CA ILE A 385 0.75 -5.25 15.78
C ILE A 385 0.05 -5.33 14.42
N SER A 386 0.02 -6.49 13.79
CA SER A 386 -0.81 -6.68 12.59
C SER A 386 -2.29 -6.80 12.96
N ILE A 387 -3.18 -6.39 12.06
CA ILE A 387 -4.63 -6.60 12.22
C ILE A 387 -4.93 -8.10 12.41
N THR A 388 -4.27 -8.97 11.65
CA THR A 388 -4.39 -10.42 11.78
C THR A 388 -3.98 -10.95 13.16
N LEU A 389 -2.94 -10.37 13.78
CA LEU A 389 -2.54 -10.74 15.13
C LEU A 389 -3.52 -10.18 16.15
N PHE A 390 -4.00 -8.95 15.97
CA PHE A 390 -5.01 -8.34 16.82
C PHE A 390 -6.31 -9.15 16.85
N GLU A 391 -6.81 -9.59 15.71
CA GLU A 391 -7.99 -10.47 15.62
C GLU A 391 -7.73 -11.83 16.28
N ALA A 392 -6.55 -12.42 16.06
CA ALA A 392 -6.23 -13.74 16.58
C ALA A 392 -6.09 -13.77 18.12
N ILE A 393 -5.58 -12.69 18.72
CA ILE A 393 -5.47 -12.55 20.19
C ILE A 393 -6.74 -11.98 20.83
N ASN A 394 -7.71 -11.53 20.02
CA ASN A 394 -9.02 -11.04 20.44
C ASN A 394 -10.15 -11.67 19.59
N PRO A 395 -10.42 -12.97 19.71
CA PRO A 395 -11.31 -13.71 18.81
C PRO A 395 -12.79 -13.29 18.85
N SER A 396 -13.19 -12.41 19.77
CA SER A 396 -14.52 -11.80 19.74
C SER A 396 -14.64 -10.72 18.66
N VAL A 397 -13.54 -10.16 18.18
CA VAL A 397 -13.52 -9.21 17.07
C VAL A 397 -13.81 -9.95 15.77
N ASN A 398 -14.79 -9.47 15.02
CA ASN A 398 -15.13 -10.04 13.72
C ASN A 398 -14.16 -9.57 12.63
N SER A 399 -14.10 -10.29 11.51
CA SER A 399 -13.18 -10.00 10.39
C SER A 399 -13.39 -8.64 9.73
N ASP A 400 -14.58 -8.05 9.88
CA ASP A 400 -14.91 -6.74 9.33
C ASP A 400 -14.62 -5.60 10.34
N CYS A 401 -14.13 -5.94 11.54
CA CYS A 401 -13.90 -5.06 12.67
C CYS A 401 -15.06 -4.09 13.00
N THR A 402 -16.30 -4.56 12.87
CA THR A 402 -17.50 -3.73 13.09
C THR A 402 -18.03 -3.79 14.52
N ASN A 403 -17.41 -4.60 15.38
CA ASN A 403 -17.93 -4.95 16.70
C ASN A 403 -16.98 -4.64 17.86
N LEU A 404 -16.04 -3.71 17.67
CA LEU A 404 -15.30 -3.13 18.79
C LEU A 404 -16.26 -2.37 19.71
N VAL A 405 -16.13 -2.60 21.02
CA VAL A 405 -16.99 -1.97 22.02
C VAL A 405 -16.19 -0.92 22.78
N PRO A 406 -16.50 0.39 22.62
CA PRO A 406 -15.88 1.44 23.41
C PRO A 406 -16.00 1.17 24.92
N GLY A 407 -14.89 1.33 25.63
CA GLY A 407 -14.78 1.08 27.06
C GLY A 407 -14.28 -0.32 27.43
N LEU A 408 -14.17 -1.27 26.50
CA LEU A 408 -13.59 -2.59 26.75
C LEU A 408 -12.09 -2.65 26.43
N SER A 409 -11.38 -3.52 27.15
CA SER A 409 -9.94 -3.77 27.02
C SER A 409 -9.66 -4.95 26.09
N TYR A 410 -8.81 -4.76 25.08
CA TYR A 410 -8.39 -5.79 24.13
C TYR A 410 -6.87 -6.01 24.23
N CYS A 411 -6.40 -7.23 24.02
CA CYS A 411 -4.98 -7.54 24.03
C CYS A 411 -4.33 -6.91 22.81
N VAL A 412 -3.23 -6.20 23.02
CA VAL A 412 -2.48 -5.53 21.95
C VAL A 412 -0.99 -5.86 21.98
N PHE A 413 -0.56 -6.73 22.90
CA PHE A 413 0.82 -7.15 23.00
C PHE A 413 0.95 -8.52 23.68
N PRO A 414 0.76 -9.63 22.95
CA PRO A 414 0.74 -10.97 23.53
C PRO A 414 2.14 -11.44 23.97
N VAL A 415 2.22 -12.39 24.90
CA VAL A 415 3.47 -13.15 25.13
C VAL A 415 3.66 -14.19 24.01
N ALA A 416 4.88 -14.66 23.77
CA ALA A 416 5.16 -15.57 22.64
C ALA A 416 4.37 -16.90 22.69
N SER A 417 3.93 -17.32 23.86
CA SER A 417 3.16 -18.55 24.08
C SER A 417 1.64 -18.36 24.06
N TRP A 418 1.12 -17.21 23.65
CA TRP A 418 -0.32 -16.89 23.70
C TRP A 418 -1.22 -17.89 22.97
N ASN A 419 -0.68 -18.59 21.97
CA ASN A 419 -1.38 -19.61 21.19
C ASN A 419 -0.89 -21.04 21.49
N SER A 420 -0.14 -21.24 22.57
CA SER A 420 0.34 -22.56 22.94
C SER A 420 -0.83 -23.43 23.39
N THR A 421 -1.01 -24.58 22.75
CA THR A 421 -2.05 -25.56 23.08
C THR A 421 -1.82 -26.30 24.41
N ASN A 422 -0.82 -25.90 25.21
CA ASN A 422 -0.49 -26.48 26.51
C ASN A 422 -0.81 -25.53 27.68
N ALA A 423 -2.07 -25.07 27.79
CA ALA A 423 -2.56 -24.48 29.03
C ALA A 423 -3.16 -25.57 29.93
N THR A 424 -2.31 -26.23 30.70
CA THR A 424 -2.74 -27.04 31.85
C THR A 424 -2.86 -26.12 33.06
N THR A 425 -4.01 -25.47 33.23
CA THR A 425 -4.40 -24.87 34.53
C THR A 425 -5.61 -25.63 35.05
N THR A 426 -5.33 -26.79 35.62
CA THR A 426 -6.17 -27.48 36.59
C THR A 426 -6.18 -26.67 37.88
N THR A 427 -7.19 -25.83 38.06
CA THR A 427 -7.61 -25.37 39.39
C THR A 427 -9.04 -25.83 39.62
N THR A 428 -9.15 -27.06 40.11
CA THR A 428 -10.39 -27.62 40.67
C THR A 428 -10.64 -26.94 42.01
N ALA A 429 -11.34 -25.81 42.01
CA ALA A 429 -11.98 -25.27 43.21
C ALA A 429 -13.44 -25.74 43.19
N SER A 430 -13.82 -26.56 44.17
CA SER A 430 -15.22 -26.97 44.37
C SER A 430 -16.03 -25.78 44.88
N ALA A 431 -16.63 -25.02 43.96
CA ALA A 431 -17.57 -23.95 44.28
C ALA A 431 -18.89 -24.55 44.79
N SER A 432 -19.49 -23.92 45.80
CA SER A 432 -20.82 -24.26 46.33
C SER A 432 -21.84 -23.26 45.79
N TYR A 433 -23.05 -23.70 45.43
CA TYR A 433 -24.08 -22.82 44.87
C TYR A 433 -24.54 -21.75 45.87
N VAL A 434 -24.83 -20.55 45.38
CA VAL A 434 -25.25 -19.39 46.18
C VAL A 434 -26.72 -19.06 45.90
N THR A 435 -27.42 -18.54 46.90
CA THR A 435 -28.85 -18.17 46.78
C THR A 435 -29.03 -16.88 45.96
N ALA A 436 -30.04 -16.86 45.08
CA ALA A 436 -30.34 -15.69 44.26
C ALA A 436 -30.64 -14.44 45.11
N PRO A 437 -30.03 -13.28 44.79
CA PRO A 437 -30.20 -12.03 45.55
C PRO A 437 -31.50 -11.28 45.21
N ALA A 438 -32.20 -11.66 44.13
CA ALA A 438 -33.44 -11.07 43.65
C ALA A 438 -34.36 -12.16 43.07
N PRO A 439 -35.63 -11.85 42.72
CA PRO A 439 -36.52 -12.81 42.06
C PRO A 439 -35.89 -13.36 40.77
N THR A 440 -36.13 -14.63 40.48
CA THR A 440 -35.67 -15.31 39.26
C THR A 440 -36.87 -15.71 38.42
N LEU A 441 -36.71 -15.73 37.10
CA LEU A 441 -37.76 -16.20 36.19
C LEU A 441 -37.82 -17.74 36.14
N SER A 442 -39.01 -18.26 35.85
CA SER A 442 -39.20 -19.69 35.57
C SER A 442 -38.35 -20.12 34.36
N GLY A 443 -37.36 -20.97 34.59
CA GLY A 443 -36.39 -21.38 33.57
C GLY A 443 -34.94 -21.04 33.92
N THR A 444 -34.71 -20.22 34.95
CA THR A 444 -33.39 -20.00 35.53
C THR A 444 -33.01 -21.12 36.49
N THR A 445 -31.80 -21.66 36.35
CA THR A 445 -31.28 -22.75 37.20
C THR A 445 -31.11 -22.28 38.64
N PRO A 446 -31.49 -23.09 39.66
CA PRO A 446 -31.15 -22.81 41.05
C PRO A 446 -29.69 -23.18 41.38
N ASP A 447 -29.06 -24.01 40.56
CA ASP A 447 -27.67 -24.44 40.69
C ASP A 447 -26.77 -23.38 40.05
N CYS A 448 -26.54 -22.29 40.79
CA CYS A 448 -25.77 -21.15 40.30
C CYS A 448 -24.68 -20.75 41.30
N TYR A 449 -23.46 -20.56 40.80
CA TYR A 449 -22.30 -20.11 41.55
C TYR A 449 -22.23 -18.58 41.63
N GLU A 450 -22.78 -17.85 40.65
CA GLU A 450 -22.82 -16.39 40.63
C GLU A 450 -24.06 -15.83 39.92
N TRP A 451 -24.68 -14.82 40.52
CA TRP A 451 -25.91 -14.18 40.02
C TRP A 451 -25.66 -12.73 39.62
N HIS A 452 -26.32 -12.28 38.55
CA HIS A 452 -26.39 -10.87 38.16
C HIS A 452 -27.83 -10.36 38.25
N VAL A 453 -28.04 -9.21 38.88
CA VAL A 453 -29.36 -8.55 38.95
C VAL A 453 -29.44 -7.47 37.89
N ILE A 454 -30.35 -7.62 36.95
CA ILE A 454 -30.46 -6.73 35.78
C ILE A 454 -30.76 -5.30 36.23
N ALA A 455 -29.89 -4.37 35.85
CA ALA A 455 -29.97 -2.94 35.99
C ALA A 455 -30.35 -2.25 34.67
N THR A 456 -30.59 -0.94 34.74
CA THR A 456 -30.94 -0.15 33.55
C THR A 456 -29.72 -0.01 32.66
N GLY A 457 -29.83 -0.49 31.41
CA GLY A 457 -28.74 -0.45 30.44
C GLY A 457 -28.13 -1.83 30.15
N ASP A 458 -28.53 -2.87 30.90
CA ASP A 458 -28.01 -4.22 30.69
C ASP A 458 -28.63 -4.90 29.48
N TYR A 459 -27.82 -5.67 28.78
CA TYR A 459 -28.19 -6.53 27.66
C TYR A 459 -27.28 -7.77 27.67
N CYS A 460 -27.67 -8.87 27.02
CA CYS A 460 -26.89 -10.13 27.18
C CYS A 460 -25.43 -10.00 26.81
N ALA A 461 -25.07 -9.29 25.74
CA ALA A 461 -23.67 -9.11 25.39
C ALA A 461 -22.87 -8.36 26.47
N LEU A 462 -23.51 -7.51 27.29
CA LEU A 462 -22.88 -6.91 28.47
C LEU A 462 -22.61 -7.98 29.54
N LEU A 463 -23.58 -8.84 29.84
CA LEU A 463 -23.43 -9.94 30.82
C LEU A 463 -22.42 -10.99 30.35
N GLU A 464 -22.47 -11.37 29.07
CA GLU A 464 -21.47 -12.23 28.43
C GLU A 464 -20.06 -11.67 28.59
N SER A 465 -19.92 -10.35 28.43
CA SER A 465 -18.66 -9.65 28.61
C SER A 465 -18.26 -9.52 30.08
N GLU A 466 -19.17 -9.20 30.99
CA GLU A 466 -18.89 -8.96 32.40
C GLU A 466 -18.50 -10.25 33.12
N TYR A 467 -19.14 -11.37 32.78
CA TYR A 467 -18.95 -12.66 33.43
C TYR A 467 -18.10 -13.65 32.62
N GLY A 468 -17.70 -13.27 31.40
CA GLY A 468 -16.83 -14.11 30.56
C GLY A 468 -17.52 -15.39 30.08
N ILE A 469 -18.80 -15.30 29.73
CA ILE A 469 -19.66 -16.43 29.35
C ILE A 469 -20.22 -16.24 27.94
N THR A 470 -20.48 -17.33 27.22
CA THR A 470 -21.18 -17.27 25.92
C THR A 470 -22.67 -17.07 26.13
N PHE A 471 -23.36 -16.50 25.13
CA PHE A 471 -24.81 -16.46 25.12
C PHE A 471 -25.44 -17.86 25.26
N ALA A 472 -24.81 -18.89 24.71
CA ALA A 472 -25.27 -20.27 24.85
C ALA A 472 -25.19 -20.77 26.30
N GLN A 473 -24.13 -20.42 27.04
CA GLN A 473 -24.01 -20.73 28.47
C GLN A 473 -25.02 -19.92 29.30
N LEU A 474 -25.16 -18.62 29.00
CA LEU A 474 -26.13 -17.75 29.64
C LEU A 474 -27.58 -18.26 29.41
N GLN A 475 -27.94 -18.67 28.20
CA GLN A 475 -29.22 -19.32 27.89
C GLN A 475 -29.35 -20.70 28.53
N TYR A 476 -28.27 -21.46 28.63
CA TYR A 476 -28.30 -22.79 29.26
C TYR A 476 -28.69 -22.70 30.74
N TRP A 477 -28.13 -21.74 31.46
CA TRP A 477 -28.49 -21.48 32.86
C TRP A 477 -29.78 -20.68 33.01
N ASN A 478 -30.20 -19.95 31.97
CA ASN A 478 -31.42 -19.12 31.95
C ASN A 478 -32.27 -19.44 30.71
N SER A 479 -32.90 -20.62 30.69
CA SER A 479 -33.65 -21.14 29.54
C SER A 479 -34.87 -20.30 29.14
N ASN A 480 -35.25 -19.34 29.98
CA ASN A 480 -36.26 -18.32 29.69
C ASN A 480 -35.78 -17.23 28.73
N LEU A 481 -34.47 -17.08 28.50
CA LEU A 481 -33.93 -16.12 27.54
C LEU A 481 -34.23 -16.55 26.11
N ASN A 482 -34.86 -15.68 25.33
CA ASN A 482 -35.12 -15.94 23.92
C ASN A 482 -33.84 -15.82 23.08
N SER A 483 -33.83 -16.35 21.86
CA SER A 483 -32.64 -16.38 20.99
C SER A 483 -32.07 -15.01 20.59
N THR A 484 -32.81 -13.93 20.84
CA THR A 484 -32.41 -12.56 20.51
C THR A 484 -32.02 -11.75 21.75
N CYS A 485 -32.04 -12.36 22.94
CA CYS A 485 -31.93 -11.69 24.25
C CYS A 485 -32.74 -10.39 24.37
N GLY A 486 -33.97 -10.40 23.85
CA GLY A 486 -34.85 -9.23 23.88
C GLY A 486 -35.71 -9.13 25.13
N ASN A 487 -35.55 -10.06 26.09
CA ASN A 487 -36.50 -10.29 27.17
C ASN A 487 -35.89 -10.31 28.58
N LEU A 488 -34.76 -9.63 28.78
CA LEU A 488 -34.24 -9.37 30.12
C LEU A 488 -35.24 -8.54 30.92
N VAL A 489 -35.39 -8.87 32.21
CA VAL A 489 -36.36 -8.21 33.10
C VAL A 489 -35.59 -7.43 34.15
N LEU A 490 -35.77 -6.11 34.14
CA LEU A 490 -35.14 -5.20 35.08
C LEU A 490 -35.50 -5.58 36.53
N GLY A 491 -34.47 -5.77 37.36
CA GLY A 491 -34.60 -6.13 38.77
C GLY A 491 -34.63 -7.64 39.07
N ASP A 492 -34.67 -8.51 38.05
CA ASP A 492 -34.59 -9.97 38.23
C ASP A 492 -33.14 -10.46 38.19
N ALA A 493 -32.86 -11.54 38.92
CA ALA A 493 -31.56 -12.20 38.95
C ALA A 493 -31.45 -13.29 37.87
N TYR A 494 -30.35 -13.26 37.11
CA TYR A 494 -29.97 -14.24 36.11
C TYR A 494 -28.69 -14.96 36.54
N CYS A 495 -28.60 -16.26 36.26
CA CYS A 495 -27.42 -17.03 36.57
C CYS A 495 -26.31 -16.74 35.55
N VAL A 496 -25.13 -16.36 36.02
CA VAL A 496 -23.99 -15.97 35.16
C VAL A 496 -22.75 -16.83 35.40
N ASP A 497 -22.78 -17.72 36.40
CA ASP A 497 -21.84 -18.83 36.51
C ASP A 497 -22.59 -20.05 37.06
N GLY A 498 -22.61 -21.15 36.31
CA GLY A 498 -23.34 -22.36 36.68
C GLY A 498 -22.61 -23.63 36.22
N PRO A 499 -23.17 -24.81 36.51
CA PRO A 499 -22.58 -26.09 36.16
C PRO A 499 -22.17 -26.17 34.69
N SER A 500 -20.98 -26.72 34.45
CA SER A 500 -20.45 -26.89 33.11
C SER A 500 -21.34 -27.82 32.29
N ILE A 501 -21.53 -27.48 31.01
CA ILE A 501 -22.25 -28.31 30.04
C ILE A 501 -21.41 -29.56 29.79
N SER A 502 -21.66 -30.63 30.56
CA SER A 502 -20.94 -31.89 30.40
C SER A 502 -21.26 -32.51 29.04
N SER A 503 -20.27 -32.64 28.17
CA SER A 503 -20.35 -33.40 26.92
C SER A 503 -20.38 -34.91 27.21
N SER A 504 -21.48 -35.39 27.79
CA SER A 504 -21.80 -36.81 27.84
C SER A 504 -23.31 -36.97 27.95
N THR A 505 -23.99 -37.09 26.81
CA THR A 505 -24.72 -38.29 26.41
C THR A 505 -25.24 -38.04 25.01
N SER A 506 -24.74 -38.81 24.05
CA SER A 506 -25.43 -39.07 22.79
C SER A 506 -26.76 -39.74 23.12
N GLY A 507 -27.77 -38.92 23.43
CA GLY A 507 -29.16 -39.33 23.58
C GLY A 507 -29.85 -39.14 22.25
N SER A 508 -29.89 -40.21 21.46
CA SER A 508 -30.67 -40.34 20.24
C SER A 508 -32.09 -39.80 20.45
N LEU A 509 -32.42 -38.67 19.82
CA LEU A 509 -33.79 -38.23 19.66
C LEU A 509 -34.42 -39.15 18.61
N ILE A 510 -35.03 -40.22 19.11
CA ILE A 510 -35.95 -41.05 18.35
C ILE A 510 -37.10 -40.14 17.93
N VAL A 511 -37.17 -39.86 16.63
CA VAL A 511 -38.32 -39.21 16.01
C VAL A 511 -39.52 -40.13 16.17
N SER A 512 -40.38 -39.85 17.16
CA SER A 512 -41.75 -40.36 17.18
C SER A 512 -42.64 -39.39 16.41
N THR A 513 -42.86 -39.73 15.14
CA THR A 513 -43.98 -39.20 14.36
C THR A 513 -45.29 -39.77 14.91
N THR A 514 -46.08 -38.94 15.58
CA THR A 514 -47.52 -39.18 15.73
C THR A 514 -48.26 -37.97 15.18
N ALA A 515 -48.69 -38.10 13.93
CA ALA A 515 -49.71 -37.25 13.35
C ALA A 515 -51.04 -37.51 14.06
N SER A 516 -51.70 -36.44 14.51
CA SER A 516 -53.07 -36.47 15.01
C SER A 516 -54.04 -36.27 13.83
N PRO A 517 -55.17 -36.99 13.77
CA PRO A 517 -56.08 -36.95 12.63
C PRO A 517 -57.01 -35.73 12.68
N THR A 518 -57.10 -35.02 11.56
CA THR A 518 -58.24 -34.15 11.24
C THR A 518 -59.50 -34.99 11.05
N VAL A 519 -60.53 -34.71 11.85
CA VAL A 519 -61.91 -35.11 11.56
C VAL A 519 -62.68 -33.86 11.13
N SER A 520 -63.01 -33.79 9.85
CA SER A 520 -64.12 -32.98 9.34
C SER A 520 -65.37 -33.86 9.33
N SER A 521 -66.49 -33.32 9.81
CA SER A 521 -67.81 -33.88 9.54
C SER A 521 -68.81 -32.76 9.27
N SER A 522 -69.39 -32.83 8.08
CA SER A 522 -70.58 -32.14 7.56
C SER A 522 -70.41 -30.71 7.07
#